data_AF-T0HBR7-F1
#
_entry.id   AF-T0HBR7-F1
#
_cell.length_a   1.000
_cell.length_b   1.000
_cell.length_c   1.000
_cell.angle_alpha   90.00
_cell.angle_beta   90.00
_cell.angle_gamma   90.00
#
_symmetry.space_group_name_H-M   'P 1'
#
loop_
_entity.id
_entity.type
_entity.pdbx_description
1 polymer ?
#
loop_
_entity_poly.entity_id
_entity_poly.type
_entity_poly.pdbx_seq_one_letter_code
_entity_poly.pdbx_strand_id
1 'polypeptide(L)'
;APVAALAQDAPPERSTARHPYADHVADAARRFGIPERWIWAVMRVESNGDVRAVSTAGAMGLMQIMPGTWAGLRTRHRLGSDPFDPRDNIMAGAAYLRAMHDRYGNVTAMLAAYNAGPGRYDEHLSRGRPLPAETRAYLARLASITGGSDDTQLAAAPPSDPFAWRRSALFAVRPGTLSPASPSADRTASDTQPERPADDNAGLVVADAAPPANGLFVPLSRRAPR
;
A
#
# COMPACT_ATOMS: atom_id res chain seq x y z
N ALA A 1 -53.58 -2.31 58.37
CA ALA A 1 -52.48 -3.17 57.88
C ALA A 1 -51.92 -2.54 56.61
N PRO A 2 -50.60 -2.38 56.44
CA PRO A 2 -50.05 -1.90 55.19
C PRO A 2 -50.01 -3.05 54.17
N VAL A 3 -50.34 -2.75 52.91
CA VAL A 3 -50.29 -3.69 51.79
C VAL A 3 -48.87 -3.66 51.22
N ALA A 4 -48.25 -4.84 51.10
CA ALA A 4 -46.89 -5.01 50.60
C ALA A 4 -46.77 -4.55 49.13
N ALA A 5 -45.79 -3.69 48.85
CA ALA A 5 -45.37 -3.38 47.50
C ALA A 5 -44.54 -4.56 46.95
N LEU A 6 -45.06 -5.23 45.91
CA LEU A 6 -44.32 -6.24 45.17
C LEU A 6 -43.31 -5.54 44.25
N ALA A 7 -42.02 -5.65 44.57
CA ALA A 7 -40.95 -5.31 43.65
C ALA A 7 -40.99 -6.30 42.46
N GLN A 8 -41.23 -5.79 41.26
CA GLN A 8 -41.08 -6.59 40.05
C GLN A 8 -39.58 -6.75 39.76
N ASP A 9 -39.08 -7.98 39.85
CA ASP A 9 -37.75 -8.36 39.36
C ASP A 9 -37.67 -8.03 37.86
N ALA A 10 -36.78 -7.11 37.51
CA ALA A 10 -36.46 -6.82 36.12
C ALA A 10 -35.77 -8.06 35.51
N PRO A 11 -36.10 -8.45 34.27
CA PRO A 11 -35.46 -9.59 33.61
C PRO A 11 -33.96 -9.33 33.46
N PRO A 12 -33.10 -10.36 33.61
CA PRO A 12 -31.67 -10.18 33.43
C PRO A 12 -31.41 -9.62 32.03
N GLU A 13 -30.72 -8.49 31.97
CA GLU A 13 -30.25 -7.90 30.71
C GLU A 13 -29.58 -9.02 29.91
N ARG A 14 -30.09 -9.29 28.71
CA ARG A 14 -29.45 -10.24 27.79
C ARG A 14 -28.04 -9.75 27.58
N SER A 15 -27.07 -10.39 28.21
CA SER A 15 -25.65 -10.21 27.91
C SER A 15 -25.51 -10.45 26.41
N THR A 16 -25.45 -9.37 25.62
CA THR A 16 -25.22 -9.44 24.19
C THR A 16 -23.94 -10.22 23.99
N ALA A 17 -24.02 -11.43 23.44
CA ALA A 17 -22.85 -12.25 23.21
C ALA A 17 -21.85 -11.43 22.38
N ARG A 18 -20.68 -11.14 22.96
CA ARG A 18 -19.63 -10.38 22.25
C ARG A 18 -19.18 -11.21 21.05
N HIS A 19 -18.95 -10.54 19.92
CA HIS A 19 -18.45 -11.23 18.72
C HIS A 19 -17.12 -11.92 19.05
N PRO A 20 -16.87 -13.17 18.59
CA PRO A 20 -15.66 -13.94 18.94
C PRO A 20 -14.34 -13.25 18.54
N TYR A 21 -14.40 -12.29 17.62
CA TYR A 21 -13.23 -11.54 17.14
C TYR A 21 -13.18 -10.09 17.66
N ALA A 22 -14.07 -9.69 18.57
CA ALA A 22 -14.18 -8.31 19.02
C ALA A 22 -12.87 -7.77 19.60
N ASP A 23 -12.22 -8.53 20.47
CA ASP A 23 -10.96 -8.11 21.08
C ASP A 23 -9.83 -8.01 20.05
N HIS A 24 -9.77 -8.94 19.09
CA HIS A 24 -8.77 -8.90 18.00
C HIS A 24 -8.96 -7.69 17.09
N VAL A 25 -10.22 -7.35 16.76
CA VAL A 25 -10.53 -6.17 15.94
C VAL A 25 -10.20 -4.89 16.68
N ALA A 26 -10.57 -4.78 17.96
CA ALA A 26 -10.25 -3.62 18.79
C ALA A 26 -8.74 -3.42 18.95
N ASP A 27 -7.99 -4.50 19.19
CA ASP A 27 -6.54 -4.48 19.29
C ASP A 27 -5.87 -4.03 17.99
N ALA A 28 -6.35 -4.55 16.85
CA ALA A 28 -5.84 -4.21 15.53
C ALA A 28 -6.14 -2.75 15.16
N ALA A 29 -7.40 -2.31 15.35
CA ALA A 29 -7.83 -0.94 15.13
C ALA A 29 -6.96 0.06 15.93
N ARG A 30 -6.76 -0.23 17.23
CA ARG A 30 -5.92 0.59 18.11
C ARG A 30 -4.46 0.60 17.68
N ARG A 31 -3.89 -0.55 17.29
CA ARG A 31 -2.47 -0.64 16.88
C ARG A 31 -2.19 0.13 15.59
N PHE A 32 -3.10 0.11 14.64
CA PHE A 32 -2.89 0.71 13.31
C PHE A 32 -3.57 2.07 13.14
N GLY A 33 -4.32 2.53 14.14
CA GLY A 33 -5.00 3.82 14.11
C GLY A 33 -6.02 3.90 12.97
N ILE A 34 -6.82 2.84 12.80
CA ILE A 34 -7.90 2.79 11.81
C ILE A 34 -9.24 2.47 12.51
N PRO A 35 -10.38 2.92 11.97
CA PRO A 35 -11.69 2.59 12.52
C PRO A 35 -12.00 1.08 12.49
N GLU A 36 -12.53 0.53 13.60
CA GLU A 36 -12.99 -0.87 13.65
C GLU A 36 -14.00 -1.21 12.55
N ARG A 37 -14.87 -0.25 12.20
CA ARG A 37 -15.86 -0.41 11.12
C ARG A 37 -15.24 -0.81 9.78
N TRP A 38 -14.01 -0.37 9.48
CA TRP A 38 -13.33 -0.76 8.25
C TRP A 38 -12.94 -2.24 8.29
N ILE A 39 -12.38 -2.69 9.41
CA ILE A 39 -11.95 -4.08 9.60
C ILE A 39 -13.16 -5.02 9.53
N TRP A 40 -14.24 -4.70 10.26
CA TRP A 40 -15.45 -5.52 10.29
C TRP A 40 -16.08 -5.69 8.92
N ALA A 41 -16.19 -4.61 8.17
CA ALA A 41 -16.92 -4.65 6.92
C ALA A 41 -16.09 -5.27 5.79
N VAL A 42 -14.76 -5.11 5.79
CA VAL A 42 -13.85 -5.90 4.94
C VAL A 42 -13.98 -7.37 5.30
N MET A 43 -13.83 -7.76 6.57
CA MET A 43 -13.97 -9.16 7.01
C MET A 43 -15.29 -9.80 6.58
N ARG A 44 -16.40 -9.07 6.70
CA ARG A 44 -17.73 -9.55 6.25
C ARG A 44 -17.75 -9.84 4.75
N VAL A 45 -17.19 -8.96 3.93
CA VAL A 45 -17.17 -9.14 2.46
C VAL A 45 -16.18 -10.21 2.03
N GLU A 46 -15.04 -10.33 2.72
CA GLU A 46 -13.95 -11.22 2.34
C GLU A 46 -14.23 -12.68 2.71
N SER A 47 -14.70 -12.95 3.93
CA SER A 47 -14.87 -14.32 4.44
C SER A 47 -16.22 -14.59 5.08
N ASN A 48 -17.01 -13.54 5.35
CA ASN A 48 -18.21 -13.63 6.18
C ASN A 48 -17.95 -14.31 7.55
N GLY A 49 -16.74 -14.15 8.08
CA GLY A 49 -16.34 -14.72 9.37
C GLY A 49 -15.75 -16.14 9.31
N ASP A 50 -15.56 -16.72 8.12
CA ASP A 50 -14.90 -18.01 7.94
C ASP A 50 -13.38 -17.88 8.09
N VAL A 51 -12.86 -18.39 9.21
CA VAL A 51 -11.44 -18.41 9.56
C VAL A 51 -10.60 -19.20 8.56
N ARG A 52 -11.19 -20.21 7.91
CA ARG A 52 -10.49 -21.12 6.99
C ARG A 52 -10.76 -20.79 5.53
N ALA A 53 -11.36 -19.64 5.23
CA ALA A 53 -11.64 -19.21 3.87
C ALA A 53 -10.36 -19.18 3.02
N VAL A 54 -10.40 -19.83 1.85
CA VAL A 54 -9.35 -19.76 0.83
C VAL A 54 -10.00 -19.45 -0.52
N SER A 55 -9.62 -18.35 -1.15
CA SER A 55 -10.13 -18.02 -2.48
C SER A 55 -9.49 -18.87 -3.57
N THR A 56 -10.08 -18.87 -4.77
CA THR A 56 -9.48 -19.53 -5.96
C THR A 56 -8.11 -18.96 -6.33
N ALA A 57 -7.85 -17.69 -5.99
CA ALA A 57 -6.53 -17.05 -6.16
C ALA A 57 -5.56 -17.35 -5.01
N GLY A 58 -6.02 -18.02 -3.94
CA GLY A 58 -5.22 -18.40 -2.78
C GLY A 58 -5.17 -17.36 -1.67
N ALA A 59 -6.10 -16.39 -1.64
CA ALA A 59 -6.22 -15.46 -0.52
C ALA A 59 -6.70 -16.20 0.74
N MET A 60 -6.17 -15.85 1.92
CA MET A 60 -6.30 -16.68 3.12
C MET A 60 -6.98 -15.97 4.30
N GLY A 61 -7.86 -16.71 4.97
CA GLY A 61 -8.43 -16.38 6.28
C GLY A 61 -9.46 -15.25 6.27
N LEU A 62 -9.74 -14.74 7.46
CA LEU A 62 -10.81 -13.78 7.74
C LEU A 62 -10.79 -12.52 6.85
N MET A 63 -9.60 -12.01 6.57
CA MET A 63 -9.37 -10.78 5.80
C MET A 63 -8.80 -11.05 4.40
N GLN A 64 -8.80 -12.31 3.95
CA GLN A 64 -8.38 -12.76 2.62
C GLN A 64 -7.04 -12.15 2.18
N ILE A 65 -5.99 -12.39 2.97
CA ILE A 65 -4.64 -11.88 2.69
C ILE A 65 -3.94 -12.80 1.68
N MET A 66 -3.42 -12.22 0.60
CA MET A 66 -2.63 -12.97 -0.38
C MET A 66 -1.31 -13.49 0.22
N PRO A 67 -0.82 -14.69 -0.15
CA PRO A 67 0.38 -15.29 0.46
C PRO A 67 1.64 -14.42 0.41
N GLY A 68 1.88 -13.73 -0.72
CA GLY A 68 3.00 -12.80 -0.85
C GLY A 68 2.89 -11.60 0.10
N THR A 69 1.67 -11.07 0.25
CA THR A 69 1.37 -9.97 1.18
C THR A 69 1.54 -10.43 2.64
N TRP A 70 1.03 -11.62 2.98
CA TRP A 70 1.18 -12.23 4.30
C TRP A 70 2.64 -12.36 4.71
N ALA A 71 3.51 -12.86 3.82
CA ALA A 71 4.93 -13.04 4.10
C ALA A 71 5.62 -11.74 4.52
N GLY A 72 5.30 -10.62 3.84
CA GLY A 72 5.80 -9.30 4.21
C GLY A 72 5.22 -8.79 5.53
N LEU A 73 3.91 -8.88 5.71
CA LEU A 73 3.21 -8.39 6.89
C LEU A 73 3.61 -9.14 8.17
N ARG A 74 3.69 -10.48 8.13
CA ARG A 74 4.06 -11.28 9.29
C ARG A 74 5.46 -10.92 9.80
N THR A 75 6.39 -10.70 8.88
CA THR A 75 7.77 -10.31 9.21
C THR A 75 7.79 -8.92 9.82
N ARG A 76 7.12 -7.95 9.16
CA ARG A 76 7.10 -6.55 9.59
C ARG A 76 6.41 -6.35 10.94
N HIS A 77 5.34 -7.08 11.20
CA HIS A 77 4.49 -6.89 12.37
C HIS A 77 4.69 -7.94 13.47
N ARG A 78 5.66 -8.86 13.28
CA ARG A 78 6.00 -9.96 14.20
C ARG A 78 4.79 -10.85 14.49
N LEU A 79 4.12 -11.27 13.44
CA LEU A 79 2.99 -12.20 13.50
C LEU A 79 3.51 -13.65 13.43
N GLY A 80 2.67 -14.59 13.84
CA GLY A 80 2.91 -16.02 13.75
C GLY A 80 3.05 -16.52 12.32
N SER A 81 3.24 -17.83 12.19
CA SER A 81 3.39 -18.50 10.89
C SER A 81 2.06 -18.85 10.23
N ASP A 82 1.00 -19.01 11.01
CA ASP A 82 -0.31 -19.46 10.54
C ASP A 82 -1.17 -18.28 10.02
N PRO A 83 -1.44 -18.18 8.71
CA PRO A 83 -2.31 -17.15 8.15
C PRO A 83 -3.79 -17.34 8.52
N PHE A 84 -4.17 -18.48 9.10
CA PHE A 84 -5.54 -18.77 9.54
C PHE A 84 -5.73 -18.53 11.03
N ASP A 85 -4.71 -18.13 11.79
CA ASP A 85 -4.90 -17.65 13.16
C ASP A 85 -5.77 -16.37 13.14
N PRO A 86 -6.94 -16.33 13.80
CA PRO A 86 -7.84 -15.19 13.72
C PRO A 86 -7.18 -13.87 14.13
N ARG A 87 -6.39 -13.89 15.20
CA ARG A 87 -5.73 -12.70 15.73
C ARG A 87 -4.71 -12.19 14.73
N ASP A 88 -3.83 -13.04 14.23
CA ASP A 88 -2.78 -12.62 13.30
C ASP A 88 -3.32 -12.24 11.91
N ASN A 89 -4.34 -12.93 11.40
CA ASN A 89 -4.97 -12.58 10.13
C ASN A 89 -5.66 -11.20 10.19
N ILE A 90 -6.39 -10.93 11.28
CA ILE A 90 -7.01 -9.61 11.52
C ILE A 90 -5.94 -8.53 11.66
N MET A 91 -4.86 -8.79 12.40
CA MET A 91 -3.75 -7.85 12.57
C MET A 91 -3.05 -7.56 11.23
N ALA A 92 -2.84 -8.57 10.40
CA ALA A 92 -2.29 -8.41 9.06
C ALA A 92 -3.22 -7.57 8.16
N GLY A 93 -4.50 -7.89 8.11
CA GLY A 93 -5.45 -7.16 7.28
C GLY A 93 -5.63 -5.71 7.72
N ALA A 94 -5.66 -5.43 9.02
CA ALA A 94 -5.67 -4.06 9.55
C ALA A 94 -4.39 -3.28 9.19
N ALA A 95 -3.22 -3.92 9.30
CA ALA A 95 -1.96 -3.32 8.86
C ALA A 95 -1.98 -2.97 7.37
N TYR A 96 -2.55 -3.87 6.55
CA TYR A 96 -2.63 -3.68 5.11
C TYR A 96 -3.62 -2.59 4.73
N LEU A 97 -4.79 -2.52 5.37
CA LEU A 97 -5.74 -1.42 5.24
C LEU A 97 -5.07 -0.08 5.57
N ARG A 98 -4.36 0.00 6.69
CA ARG A 98 -3.62 1.21 7.07
C ARG A 98 -2.60 1.61 6.01
N ALA A 99 -1.81 0.66 5.50
CA ALA A 99 -0.83 0.93 4.46
C ALA A 99 -1.47 1.43 3.16
N MET A 100 -2.65 0.92 2.78
CA MET A 100 -3.39 1.40 1.62
C MET A 100 -3.97 2.80 1.87
N HIS A 101 -4.49 3.07 3.07
CA HIS A 101 -4.98 4.41 3.44
C HIS A 101 -3.86 5.44 3.38
N ASP A 102 -2.69 5.14 3.94
CA ASP A 102 -1.51 6.01 3.90
C ASP A 102 -1.05 6.32 2.49
N ARG A 103 -1.16 5.33 1.61
CA ARG A 103 -0.70 5.46 0.24
C ARG A 103 -1.65 6.29 -0.63
N TYR A 104 -2.95 6.14 -0.43
CA TYR A 104 -3.96 6.68 -1.35
C TYR A 104 -4.84 7.80 -0.76
N GLY A 105 -4.77 8.03 0.55
CA GLY A 105 -5.33 9.20 1.23
C GLY A 105 -6.85 9.25 1.38
N ASN A 106 -7.59 8.26 0.87
CA ASN A 106 -9.03 8.15 1.08
C ASN A 106 -9.52 6.69 1.11
N VAL A 107 -10.67 6.48 1.74
CA VAL A 107 -11.24 5.14 1.99
C VAL A 107 -11.59 4.40 0.71
N THR A 108 -12.18 5.07 -0.28
CA THR A 108 -12.56 4.43 -1.56
C THR A 108 -11.32 3.91 -2.28
N ALA A 109 -10.26 4.72 -2.36
CA ALA A 109 -9.01 4.33 -2.98
C ALA A 109 -8.28 3.23 -2.19
N MET A 110 -8.28 3.32 -0.86
CA MET A 110 -7.78 2.27 0.03
C MET A 110 -8.44 0.92 -0.27
N LEU A 111 -9.78 0.87 -0.30
CA LEU A 111 -10.54 -0.36 -0.54
C LEU A 111 -10.35 -0.90 -1.96
N ALA A 112 -10.27 -0.01 -2.95
CA ALA A 112 -9.99 -0.37 -4.33
C ALA A 112 -8.61 -1.04 -4.45
N ALA A 113 -7.59 -0.45 -3.83
CA ALA A 113 -6.23 -0.98 -3.84
C ALA A 113 -6.08 -2.26 -3.00
N TYR A 114 -6.82 -2.38 -1.90
CA TYR A 114 -6.85 -3.59 -1.07
C TYR A 114 -7.29 -4.80 -1.91
N ASN A 115 -8.41 -4.67 -2.62
CA ASN A 115 -8.98 -5.75 -3.44
C ASN A 115 -8.23 -5.95 -4.77
N ALA A 116 -7.97 -4.88 -5.51
CA ALA A 116 -7.32 -4.98 -6.82
C ALA A 116 -5.81 -5.24 -6.74
N GLY A 117 -5.21 -4.99 -5.59
CA GLY A 117 -3.77 -4.90 -5.40
C GLY A 117 -3.24 -3.50 -5.77
N PRO A 118 -2.26 -2.97 -5.00
CA PRO A 118 -1.80 -1.59 -5.16
C PRO A 118 -1.20 -1.31 -6.53
N GLY A 119 -0.40 -2.23 -7.09
CA GLY A 119 0.19 -2.03 -8.42
C GLY A 119 -0.86 -1.86 -9.54
N ARG A 120 -1.95 -2.63 -9.48
CA ARG A 120 -3.06 -2.49 -10.44
C ARG A 120 -3.80 -1.18 -10.23
N TYR A 121 -3.98 -0.76 -8.98
CA TYR A 121 -4.61 0.52 -8.67
C TYR A 121 -3.72 1.71 -9.08
N ASP A 122 -2.40 1.60 -8.95
CA ASP A 122 -1.46 2.60 -9.45
C ASP A 122 -1.52 2.74 -10.97
N GLU A 123 -1.64 1.62 -11.70
CA GLU A 123 -1.85 1.65 -13.15
C GLU A 123 -3.17 2.29 -13.55
N HIS A 124 -4.23 2.07 -12.75
CA HIS A 124 -5.50 2.77 -12.93
C HIS A 124 -5.33 4.28 -12.79
N LEU A 125 -4.67 4.74 -11.72
CA LEU A 125 -4.44 6.16 -11.46
C LEU A 125 -3.52 6.82 -12.49
N SER A 126 -2.46 6.13 -12.93
CA SER A 126 -1.43 6.70 -13.80
C SER A 126 -1.71 6.57 -15.29
N ARG A 127 -2.36 5.49 -15.71
CA ARG A 127 -2.57 5.16 -17.14
C ARG A 127 -4.05 5.07 -17.53
N GLY A 128 -4.97 5.34 -16.61
CA GLY A 128 -6.41 5.26 -16.86
C GLY A 128 -6.93 3.85 -17.12
N ARG A 129 -6.15 2.81 -16.76
CA ARG A 129 -6.56 1.41 -16.94
C ARG A 129 -7.86 1.16 -16.16
N PRO A 130 -8.93 0.61 -16.76
CA PRO A 130 -10.16 0.34 -16.03
C PRO A 130 -9.96 -0.62 -14.85
N LEU A 131 -10.66 -0.37 -13.73
CA LEU A 131 -10.68 -1.30 -12.61
C LEU A 131 -11.42 -2.60 -12.99
N PRO A 132 -10.98 -3.77 -12.48
CA PRO A 132 -11.70 -5.02 -12.66
C PRO A 132 -13.17 -4.90 -12.26
N ALA A 133 -14.04 -5.63 -12.96
CA ALA A 133 -15.47 -5.65 -12.64
C ALA A 133 -15.72 -6.11 -11.19
N GLU A 134 -14.93 -7.09 -10.73
CA GLU A 134 -14.94 -7.57 -9.35
C GLU A 134 -14.63 -6.46 -8.34
N THR A 135 -13.60 -5.64 -8.58
CA THR A 135 -13.25 -4.52 -7.71
C THR A 135 -14.35 -3.47 -7.65
N ARG A 136 -15.00 -3.18 -8.77
CA ARG A 136 -16.16 -2.26 -8.77
C ARG A 136 -17.33 -2.84 -7.96
N ALA A 137 -17.61 -4.13 -8.10
CA ALA A 137 -18.63 -4.81 -7.29
C ALA A 137 -18.26 -4.85 -5.80
N TYR A 138 -16.97 -5.02 -5.48
CA TYR A 138 -16.43 -4.96 -4.12
C TYR A 138 -16.68 -3.61 -3.47
N LEU A 139 -16.35 -2.51 -4.16
CA LEU A 139 -16.61 -1.15 -3.68
C LEU A 139 -18.11 -0.89 -3.48
N ALA A 140 -18.97 -1.41 -4.37
CA ALA A 140 -20.41 -1.28 -4.21
C ALA A 140 -20.93 -1.99 -2.94
N ARG A 141 -20.38 -3.15 -2.57
CA ARG A 141 -20.72 -3.84 -1.31
C ARG A 141 -20.27 -3.07 -0.06
N LEU A 142 -19.23 -2.26 -0.17
CA LEU A 142 -18.63 -1.50 0.92
C LEU A 142 -19.05 -0.02 0.93
N ALA A 143 -19.99 0.37 0.07
CA ALA A 143 -20.40 1.78 -0.12
C ALA A 143 -20.88 2.46 1.18
N SER A 144 -21.47 1.70 2.11
CA SER A 144 -21.91 2.21 3.42
C SER A 144 -20.76 2.64 4.32
N ILE A 145 -19.54 2.11 4.12
CA ILE A 145 -18.34 2.51 4.87
C ILE A 145 -17.77 3.81 4.31
N THR A 146 -17.73 3.94 2.98
CA THR A 146 -17.15 5.09 2.28
C THR A 146 -17.99 6.35 2.36
N GLY A 147 -19.27 6.23 2.78
CA GLY A 147 -20.24 7.34 2.82
C GLY A 147 -20.42 7.99 4.20
N GLY A 148 -19.62 7.64 5.21
CA GLY A 148 -19.76 8.15 6.57
C GLY A 148 -19.05 9.50 6.79
N SER A 149 -19.79 10.50 7.25
CA SER A 149 -19.33 11.87 7.57
C SER A 149 -18.17 11.94 8.60
N ASP A 150 -17.94 10.85 9.34
CA ASP A 150 -16.87 10.74 10.35
C ASP A 150 -15.46 10.67 9.74
N ASP A 151 -15.33 10.22 8.48
CA ASP A 151 -14.05 10.17 7.77
C ASP A 151 -13.56 11.58 7.38
N THR A 152 -14.48 12.55 7.28
CA THR A 152 -14.14 13.95 6.99
C THR A 152 -13.42 14.61 8.17
N GLN A 153 -13.70 14.20 9.41
CA GLN A 153 -13.07 14.76 10.61
C GLN A 153 -11.65 14.21 10.84
N LEU A 154 -11.37 12.98 10.39
CA LEU A 154 -10.02 12.39 10.40
C LEU A 154 -9.19 12.84 9.17
N ALA A 155 -9.85 13.20 8.06
CA ALA A 155 -9.24 13.77 6.85
C ALA A 155 -8.99 15.30 6.91
N ALA A 156 -9.39 15.98 8.00
CA ALA A 156 -9.15 17.41 8.19
C ALA A 156 -7.68 17.77 8.51
N ALA A 157 -6.83 16.76 8.74
CA ALA A 157 -5.39 16.94 8.64
C ALA A 157 -4.99 16.81 7.16
N PRO A 158 -4.28 17.80 6.56
CA PRO A 158 -3.88 17.69 5.17
C PRO A 158 -3.07 16.40 4.97
N PRO A 159 -3.30 15.65 3.89
CA PRO A 159 -2.51 14.46 3.60
C PRO A 159 -1.04 14.88 3.48
N SER A 160 -0.18 14.30 4.32
CA SER A 160 1.25 14.43 4.19
C SER A 160 1.65 13.86 2.83
N ASP A 161 2.13 14.71 1.91
CA ASP A 161 2.65 14.23 0.63
C ASP A 161 3.83 13.27 0.91
N PRO A 162 3.72 11.97 0.60
CA PRO A 162 4.76 10.98 0.88
C PRO A 162 6.04 11.24 0.06
N PHE A 163 6.01 12.18 -0.89
CA PHE A 163 7.16 12.65 -1.67
C PHE A 163 7.53 14.11 -1.38
N ALA A 164 6.99 14.75 -0.34
CA ALA A 164 7.32 16.13 0.03
C ALA A 164 8.83 16.31 0.30
N TRP A 165 9.47 15.27 0.84
CA TRP A 165 10.92 15.21 1.07
C TRP A 165 11.73 15.25 -0.23
N ARG A 166 11.17 14.83 -1.39
CA ARG A 166 11.84 14.92 -2.70
C ARG A 166 11.78 16.32 -3.30
N ARG A 167 10.89 17.19 -2.77
CA ARG A 167 10.66 18.56 -3.25
C ARG A 167 11.11 19.63 -2.25
N SER A 168 11.59 19.23 -1.08
CA SER A 168 12.12 20.15 -0.08
C SER A 168 13.60 20.43 -0.36
N ALA A 169 13.95 21.69 -0.62
CA ALA A 169 15.34 22.10 -0.75
C ALA A 169 16.06 21.86 0.59
N LEU A 170 17.04 20.95 0.62
CA LEU A 170 17.75 20.53 1.83
C LEU A 170 18.74 21.58 2.38
N PHE A 171 18.67 22.84 1.93
CA PHE A 171 19.60 23.88 2.39
C PHE A 171 18.85 25.17 2.71
N ALA A 172 18.76 25.49 4.00
CA ALA A 172 18.47 26.85 4.44
C ALA A 172 19.69 27.73 4.17
N VAL A 173 19.66 28.52 3.09
CA VAL A 173 20.59 29.62 2.90
C VAL A 173 20.30 30.67 3.98
N ARG A 174 21.26 30.91 4.87
CA ARG A 174 21.22 32.04 5.81
C ARG A 174 21.18 33.34 5.01
N PRO A 175 20.22 34.26 5.25
CA PRO A 175 20.32 35.60 4.71
C PRO A 175 21.37 36.37 5.51
N GLY A 176 22.57 36.45 4.96
CA GLY A 176 23.67 37.26 5.46
C GLY A 176 24.26 38.07 4.31
N THR A 177 23.73 39.28 4.15
CA THR A 177 24.36 40.48 3.54
C THR A 177 25.41 40.25 2.45
N LEU A 178 25.08 40.63 1.20
CA LEU A 178 25.85 41.57 0.38
C LEU A 178 25.05 41.94 -0.89
N SER A 179 25.06 43.24 -1.20
CA SER A 179 24.36 44.02 -2.23
C SER A 179 24.11 43.37 -3.61
N PRO A 180 23.01 43.73 -4.31
CA PRO A 180 22.86 43.44 -5.72
C PRO A 180 23.67 44.46 -6.53
N ALA A 181 24.73 44.02 -7.18
CA ALA A 181 25.31 44.74 -8.31
C ALA A 181 24.66 44.19 -9.59
N SER A 182 23.75 44.96 -10.18
CA SER A 182 23.37 44.78 -11.59
C SER A 182 24.57 45.10 -12.48
N PRO A 183 24.67 44.43 -13.62
CA PRO A 183 24.79 45.20 -14.84
C PRO A 183 23.84 44.70 -15.93
N SER A 184 23.02 45.61 -16.42
CA SER A 184 22.44 45.56 -17.75
C SER A 184 23.50 46.01 -18.75
N ALA A 185 23.70 45.24 -19.83
CA ALA A 185 24.08 45.79 -21.13
C ALA A 185 23.79 44.78 -22.23
N ASP A 186 22.82 45.17 -23.04
CA ASP A 186 22.43 44.68 -24.35
C ASP A 186 23.58 44.68 -25.37
N ARG A 187 23.53 43.79 -26.37
CA ARG A 187 24.00 43.97 -27.78
C ARG A 187 23.92 42.67 -28.61
N THR A 188 22.83 42.60 -29.37
CA THR A 188 22.71 42.17 -30.78
C THR A 188 23.91 41.58 -31.54
N ALA A 189 23.67 40.37 -32.08
CA ALA A 189 23.81 39.93 -33.48
C ALA A 189 25.15 39.99 -34.25
N SER A 190 25.29 38.98 -35.12
CA SER A 190 26.20 38.78 -36.29
C SER A 190 27.26 37.71 -36.02
N ASP A 191 27.62 36.77 -36.89
CA ASP A 191 27.16 36.22 -38.17
C ASP A 191 28.16 35.09 -38.50
N THR A 192 27.79 34.19 -39.41
CA THR A 192 28.70 33.45 -40.30
C THR A 192 29.37 32.16 -39.80
N GLN A 193 28.84 31.07 -40.35
CA GLN A 193 29.45 29.76 -40.60
C GLN A 193 30.37 29.81 -41.84
N PRO A 194 31.42 28.96 -41.91
CA PRO A 194 31.60 28.12 -43.11
C PRO A 194 32.02 26.68 -42.74
N GLU A 195 31.28 25.65 -43.15
CA GLU A 195 31.52 24.77 -44.33
C GLU A 195 32.57 23.64 -44.14
N ARG A 196 32.16 22.44 -44.59
CA ARG A 196 32.81 21.11 -44.53
C ARG A 196 33.77 20.89 -45.73
N PRO A 197 34.61 19.84 -45.69
CA PRO A 197 34.35 18.62 -46.51
C PRO A 197 34.67 17.32 -45.72
N ALA A 198 33.84 16.27 -45.76
CA ALA A 198 33.72 15.18 -46.75
C ALA A 198 34.90 14.20 -46.75
N ASP A 199 34.62 12.93 -46.39
CA ASP A 199 35.21 11.74 -47.04
C ASP A 199 34.38 10.47 -46.75
N ASP A 200 34.28 9.67 -47.80
CA ASP A 200 33.49 8.46 -48.00
C ASP A 200 34.14 7.19 -47.39
N ASN A 201 33.33 6.20 -46.98
CA ASN A 201 33.40 4.87 -47.60
C ASN A 201 32.27 3.91 -47.18
N ALA A 202 31.81 3.15 -48.17
CA ALA A 202 30.78 2.13 -48.11
C ALA A 202 31.34 0.74 -47.73
N GLY A 203 30.46 -0.18 -47.30
CA GLY A 203 30.81 -1.60 -47.19
C GLY A 203 29.77 -2.46 -46.49
N LEU A 204 28.79 -2.96 -47.25
CA LEU A 204 27.83 -4.01 -46.87
C LEU A 204 28.47 -5.40 -47.09
N VAL A 205 28.46 -6.29 -46.09
CA VAL A 205 28.56 -7.74 -46.32
C VAL A 205 27.83 -8.54 -45.22
N VAL A 206 27.07 -9.52 -45.67
CA VAL A 206 26.28 -10.51 -44.91
C VAL A 206 27.08 -11.81 -44.82
N ALA A 207 27.15 -12.46 -43.64
CA ALA A 207 27.16 -13.92 -43.47
C ALA A 207 27.25 -14.37 -41.98
N ASP A 208 26.22 -15.12 -41.57
CA ASP A 208 26.19 -16.37 -40.77
C ASP A 208 27.31 -16.71 -39.74
N ALA A 209 26.91 -17.01 -38.49
CA ALA A 209 27.42 -18.14 -37.66
C ALA A 209 26.90 -18.11 -36.20
N ALA A 210 26.53 -19.28 -35.68
CA ALA A 210 25.99 -19.57 -34.34
C ALA A 210 26.95 -19.29 -33.16
N PRO A 211 26.44 -19.11 -31.91
CA PRO A 211 27.28 -18.90 -30.73
C PRO A 211 27.78 -20.22 -30.11
N PRO A 212 29.08 -20.35 -29.75
CA PRO A 212 29.54 -21.42 -28.89
C PRO A 212 29.38 -21.07 -27.40
N ALA A 213 28.86 -22.02 -26.63
CA ALA A 213 29.02 -22.09 -25.19
C ALA A 213 30.48 -22.43 -24.85
N ASN A 214 31.08 -21.75 -23.86
CA ASN A 214 32.28 -22.23 -23.17
C ASN A 214 32.34 -21.63 -21.76
N GLY A 215 32.07 -22.48 -20.77
CA GLY A 215 32.41 -22.22 -19.39
C GLY A 215 33.92 -22.30 -19.17
N LEU A 216 34.41 -21.54 -18.18
CA LEU A 216 35.79 -21.60 -17.72
C LEU A 216 35.83 -21.33 -16.22
N PHE A 217 35.81 -22.41 -15.44
CA PHE A 217 36.25 -22.42 -14.04
C PHE A 217 37.76 -22.17 -13.96
N VAL A 218 38.22 -21.59 -12.84
CA VAL A 218 39.58 -21.80 -12.32
C VAL A 218 39.52 -22.02 -10.80
N PRO A 219 39.94 -23.18 -10.27
CA PRO A 219 40.27 -23.36 -8.85
C PRO A 219 41.79 -23.47 -8.66
N LEU A 220 42.37 -22.94 -7.58
CA LEU A 220 43.63 -23.46 -7.03
C LEU A 220 43.77 -23.23 -5.52
N SER A 221 43.90 -24.35 -4.82
CA SER A 221 44.19 -24.56 -3.40
C SER A 221 45.65 -24.26 -3.03
N ARG A 222 45.91 -23.96 -1.74
CA ARG A 222 47.14 -24.30 -0.97
C ARG A 222 46.79 -24.28 0.53
N ARG A 223 47.33 -25.07 1.46
CA ARG A 223 47.99 -26.40 1.57
C ARG A 223 48.17 -26.60 3.10
N ALA A 224 48.03 -27.84 3.60
CA ALA A 224 48.36 -28.25 4.99
C ALA A 224 49.88 -28.14 5.28
N PRO A 225 50.42 -28.39 6.51
CA PRO A 225 50.36 -29.68 7.27
C PRO A 225 50.21 -29.47 8.81
N ARG A 226 50.13 -30.46 9.73
CA ARG A 226 50.41 -31.90 9.81
C ARG A 226 49.28 -32.60 10.56
#